data_AF-A0A9D6NN06-F1
#
_entry.id   AF-A0A9D6NN06-F1
#
_cell.length_a   1.000
_cell.length_b   1.000
_cell.length_c   1.000
_cell.angle_alpha   90.00
_cell.angle_beta   90.00
_cell.angle_gamma   90.00
#
_symmetry.space_group_name_H-M   'P 1'
#
loop_
_entity.id
_entity.type
_entity.pdbx_description
1 polymer ?
#
loop_
_entity_poly.entity_id
_entity_poly.type
_entity_poly.pdbx_seq_one_letter_code
_entity_poly.pdbx_strand_id
1 'polypeptide(L)'
;MPDGSGAVRIGPDNTIGGTAIGARNVISGNYNVNMNGVVINGSNSIVQGNYIGTKADGISPLPNSMGGIAFGATDNSTIGGTTPGAGNIIAFNGSNCPGGPGFYYCGGVTNAFGGGGSGNIVISNSIFSNYAGAGIAFSTGSITVSSNSIFGNTGLGIDLGAPLGVTPNDPGDGDSGANNLQNFPELTSASVSTRGTTIEGTLNSTPDTSFTLEFFWNNTCDPSGFGEGQSFIDSRVVRTDGGGVASFRFTFSTKVFQGKLITATATDPSGNTSKFSRCMTVTGTLPDVDVTVTALSSSSSCSGDRCDMDLQATIANLGTAPAMNVQVEFAFSSNGGASYTKIGGPVNAGTIPGSGTATATTTWRNVSPGSYLVRVTVDPNEHIDESDETNNAMNFPVPVP
;
A
#
# COMPACT_ATOMS: atom_id res chain seq x y z
N MET A 1 -10.25 -3.98 27.50
CA MET A 1 -11.20 -4.53 28.49
C MET A 1 -12.00 -5.63 27.80
N PRO A 2 -11.91 -6.92 28.22
CA PRO A 2 -12.70 -8.01 27.64
C PRO A 2 -13.74 -8.56 28.65
N ASP A 3 -14.64 -7.72 29.17
CA ASP A 3 -15.62 -8.10 30.20
C ASP A 3 -17.08 -8.03 29.71
N GLY A 4 -17.31 -8.10 28.40
CA GLY A 4 -18.66 -8.26 27.83
C GLY A 4 -19.60 -7.08 28.07
N SER A 5 -19.07 -5.93 28.49
CA SER A 5 -19.84 -4.71 28.80
C SER A 5 -19.41 -3.52 27.94
N GLY A 6 -19.77 -3.59 26.64
CA GLY A 6 -20.11 -2.42 25.83
C GLY A 6 -18.97 -1.64 25.17
N ALA A 7 -19.24 -1.19 23.95
CA ALA A 7 -18.44 -0.23 23.20
C ALA A 7 -17.89 0.92 24.05
N VAL A 8 -16.71 1.43 23.71
CA VAL A 8 -16.24 2.71 24.25
C VAL A 8 -17.12 3.81 23.68
N ARG A 9 -17.88 4.51 24.53
CA ARG A 9 -18.71 5.65 24.13
C ARG A 9 -18.13 6.92 24.69
N ILE A 10 -17.84 7.90 23.83
CA ILE A 10 -17.28 9.19 24.26
C ILE A 10 -18.20 10.35 23.91
N GLY A 11 -18.17 11.39 24.75
CA GLY A 11 -18.82 12.68 24.48
C GLY A 11 -17.91 13.62 23.68
N PRO A 12 -18.22 14.94 23.64
CA PRO A 12 -17.39 15.92 22.94
C PRO A 12 -16.04 16.13 23.63
N ASP A 13 -15.06 16.64 22.89
CA ASP A 13 -13.75 17.07 23.40
C ASP A 13 -12.96 15.96 24.14
N ASN A 14 -13.10 14.71 23.70
CA ASN A 14 -12.42 13.56 24.30
C ASN A 14 -11.33 13.01 23.38
N THR A 15 -10.30 12.39 23.96
CA THR A 15 -9.27 11.66 23.21
C THR A 15 -9.21 10.21 23.65
N ILE A 16 -9.30 9.28 22.71
CA ILE A 16 -9.00 7.85 22.91
C ILE A 16 -7.66 7.54 22.26
N GLY A 17 -6.70 7.17 23.09
CA GLY A 17 -5.37 6.74 22.66
C GLY A 17 -4.36 7.88 22.58
N GLY A 18 -3.32 7.69 21.76
CA GLY A 18 -2.21 8.62 21.61
C GLY A 18 -1.09 8.06 20.74
N THR A 19 -0.12 8.89 20.37
CA THR A 19 1.00 8.53 19.49
C THR A 19 2.05 7.64 20.18
N ALA A 20 2.14 7.71 21.51
CA ALA A 20 3.03 6.86 22.29
C ALA A 20 2.46 5.44 22.43
N ILE A 21 3.33 4.42 22.38
CA ILE A 21 2.92 3.01 22.53
C ILE A 21 2.14 2.78 23.83
N GLY A 22 2.52 3.45 24.93
CA GLY A 22 1.83 3.34 26.22
C GLY A 22 0.43 3.95 26.26
N ALA A 23 0.05 4.78 25.28
CA ALA A 23 -1.29 5.34 25.16
C ALA A 23 -2.22 4.47 24.31
N ARG A 24 -1.71 3.46 23.61
CA ARG A 24 -2.49 2.60 22.72
C ARG A 24 -3.49 1.75 23.49
N ASN A 25 -4.74 1.78 23.05
CA ASN A 25 -5.77 0.87 23.54
C ASN A 25 -5.99 -0.30 22.58
N VAL A 26 -6.43 -1.43 23.13
CA VAL A 26 -6.98 -2.57 22.37
C VAL A 26 -8.49 -2.62 22.65
N ILE A 27 -9.29 -2.29 21.64
CA ILE A 27 -10.75 -2.17 21.71
C ILE A 27 -11.37 -3.22 20.80
N SER A 28 -11.51 -4.42 21.36
CA SER A 28 -11.73 -5.65 20.61
C SER A 28 -12.54 -6.62 21.43
N GLY A 29 -13.19 -7.57 20.78
CA GLY A 29 -13.92 -8.64 21.46
C GLY A 29 -15.34 -8.29 21.93
N ASN A 30 -15.93 -7.21 21.40
CA ASN A 30 -17.30 -6.80 21.74
C ASN A 30 -18.34 -7.60 20.91
N TYR A 31 -18.34 -8.92 21.09
CA TYR A 31 -19.06 -9.88 20.24
C TYR A 31 -20.56 -10.03 20.53
N ASN A 32 -20.99 -9.80 21.77
CA ASN A 32 -22.32 -10.21 22.25
C ASN A 32 -23.32 -9.05 22.36
N VAL A 33 -23.01 -7.88 21.81
CA VAL A 33 -23.74 -6.64 22.13
C VAL A 33 -24.32 -5.88 20.94
N ASN A 34 -24.16 -6.36 19.69
CA ASN A 34 -24.54 -5.59 18.49
C ASN A 34 -24.02 -4.14 18.59
N MET A 35 -22.71 -4.00 18.87
CA MET A 35 -22.09 -2.70 19.04
C MET A 35 -20.82 -2.57 18.23
N ASN A 36 -20.52 -1.33 17.85
CA ASN A 36 -19.21 -0.93 17.35
C ASN A 36 -18.16 -1.01 18.47
N GLY A 37 -16.87 -1.06 18.12
CA GLY A 37 -15.80 -0.98 19.13
C GLY A 37 -15.80 0.36 19.86
N VAL A 38 -15.85 1.45 19.09
CA VAL A 38 -15.92 2.84 19.58
C VAL A 38 -17.16 3.53 18.99
N VAL A 39 -17.84 4.35 19.78
CA VAL A 39 -18.89 5.25 19.32
C VAL A 39 -18.59 6.66 19.82
N ILE A 40 -18.47 7.60 18.89
CA ILE A 40 -18.23 9.01 19.18
C ILE A 40 -19.60 9.71 19.22
N ASN A 41 -20.02 10.23 20.37
CA ASN A 41 -21.28 10.94 20.59
C ASN A 41 -21.02 12.37 21.08
N GLY A 42 -20.22 13.12 20.31
CA GLY A 42 -19.97 14.54 20.49
C GLY A 42 -18.87 15.02 19.57
N SER A 43 -18.76 16.33 19.40
CA SER A 43 -17.83 16.97 18.46
C SER A 43 -16.40 17.08 19.02
N ASN A 44 -15.44 17.41 18.14
CA ASN A 44 -14.04 17.71 18.48
C ASN A 44 -13.30 16.56 19.21
N SER A 45 -13.71 15.31 18.99
CA SER A 45 -13.08 14.16 19.63
C SER A 45 -12.01 13.53 18.73
N ILE A 46 -11.00 12.92 19.34
CA ILE A 46 -9.88 12.28 18.63
C ILE A 46 -9.81 10.81 19.02
N VAL A 47 -9.71 9.92 18.04
CA VAL A 47 -9.39 8.50 18.24
C VAL A 47 -8.11 8.20 17.49
N GLN A 48 -7.00 7.94 18.18
CA GLN A 48 -5.69 7.77 17.55
C GLN A 48 -4.83 6.70 18.20
N GLY A 49 -4.03 6.00 17.39
CA GLY A 49 -3.02 5.04 17.82
C GLY A 49 -3.56 3.76 18.45
N ASN A 50 -4.85 3.44 18.25
CA ASN A 50 -5.51 2.29 18.86
C ASN A 50 -5.54 1.06 17.92
N TYR A 51 -5.72 -0.12 18.52
CA TYR A 51 -5.99 -1.38 17.84
C TYR A 51 -7.45 -1.77 18.07
N ILE A 52 -8.23 -1.95 16.99
CA ILE A 52 -9.68 -2.11 17.04
C ILE A 52 -10.09 -3.31 16.18
N GLY A 53 -10.58 -4.36 16.85
CA GLY A 53 -10.95 -5.63 16.23
C GLY A 53 -9.78 -6.61 16.05
N THR A 54 -8.58 -6.27 16.53
CA THR A 54 -7.39 -7.13 16.59
C THR A 54 -7.02 -7.49 18.03
N LYS A 55 -6.17 -8.50 18.21
CA LYS A 55 -5.48 -8.75 19.48
C LYS A 55 -4.38 -7.69 19.68
N ALA A 56 -3.68 -7.77 20.82
CA ALA A 56 -2.60 -6.84 21.16
C ALA A 56 -1.41 -6.87 20.19
N ASP A 57 -1.30 -7.90 19.35
CA ASP A 57 -0.29 -7.99 18.27
C ASP A 57 -0.63 -7.12 17.05
N GLY A 58 -1.85 -6.58 16.96
CA GLY A 58 -2.31 -5.74 15.85
C GLY A 58 -2.63 -6.50 14.56
N ILE A 59 -2.48 -7.82 14.53
CA ILE A 59 -2.63 -8.65 13.31
C ILE A 59 -3.58 -9.83 13.50
N SER A 60 -3.66 -10.40 14.70
CA SER A 60 -4.55 -11.53 14.97
C SER A 60 -5.98 -11.03 15.15
N PRO A 61 -6.99 -11.67 14.54
CA PRO A 61 -8.38 -11.27 14.70
C PRO A 61 -8.88 -11.37 16.15
N LEU A 62 -9.55 -10.31 16.61
CA LEU A 62 -10.44 -10.29 17.79
C LEU A 62 -11.62 -9.33 17.54
N PRO A 63 -12.50 -9.62 16.55
CA PRO A 63 -13.60 -8.78 16.10
C PRO A 63 -14.43 -8.05 17.16
N ASN A 64 -14.97 -6.89 16.77
CA ASN A 64 -16.21 -6.36 17.32
C ASN A 64 -17.42 -6.83 16.49
N SER A 65 -18.62 -6.87 17.09
CA SER A 65 -19.82 -7.42 16.44
C SER A 65 -20.35 -6.58 15.27
N MET A 66 -20.33 -5.24 15.40
CA MET A 66 -20.62 -4.29 14.31
C MET A 66 -19.31 -3.64 13.81
N GLY A 67 -19.32 -2.37 13.43
CA GLY A 67 -18.12 -1.69 12.93
C GLY A 67 -17.01 -1.46 13.97
N GLY A 68 -15.85 -1.02 13.52
CA GLY A 68 -14.73 -0.67 14.39
C GLY A 68 -15.02 0.61 15.17
N ILE A 69 -15.22 1.72 14.46
CA ILE A 69 -15.56 3.02 15.03
C ILE A 69 -16.80 3.58 14.34
N ALA A 70 -17.75 4.10 15.11
CA ALA A 70 -18.89 4.82 14.55
C ALA A 70 -18.90 6.29 15.00
N PHE A 71 -19.05 7.20 14.04
CA PHE A 71 -19.46 8.58 14.30
C PHE A 71 -20.96 8.62 14.53
N GLY A 72 -21.40 9.16 15.67
CA GLY A 72 -22.80 9.47 15.91
C GLY A 72 -23.25 10.69 15.10
N ALA A 73 -23.96 11.61 15.76
CA ALA A 73 -24.16 12.96 15.26
C ALA A 73 -23.02 13.85 15.76
N THR A 74 -21.87 13.78 15.08
CA THR A 74 -20.62 14.42 15.53
C THR A 74 -20.07 15.35 14.48
N ASP A 75 -19.55 16.49 14.89
CA ASP A 75 -18.80 17.38 14.02
C ASP A 75 -17.31 17.39 14.40
N ASN A 76 -16.44 17.74 13.45
CA ASN A 76 -15.04 18.07 13.68
C ASN A 76 -14.24 17.01 14.47
N SER A 77 -14.62 15.74 14.38
CA SER A 77 -13.94 14.66 15.09
C SER A 77 -12.97 13.95 14.16
N THR A 78 -11.82 13.54 14.69
CA THR A 78 -10.72 12.94 13.91
C THR A 78 -10.45 11.51 14.34
N ILE A 79 -10.40 10.60 13.38
CA ILE A 79 -9.91 9.24 13.56
C ILE A 79 -8.56 9.14 12.86
N GLY A 80 -7.51 8.93 13.64
CA GLY A 80 -6.14 8.81 13.19
C GLY A 80 -5.38 10.12 13.26
N GLY A 81 -4.32 10.24 12.45
CA GLY A 81 -3.46 11.41 12.40
C GLY A 81 -2.16 11.15 11.64
N THR A 82 -1.56 12.20 11.09
CA THR A 82 -0.32 12.13 10.30
C THR A 82 0.94 11.97 11.15
N THR A 83 0.85 12.20 12.46
CA THR A 83 1.98 11.98 13.37
C THR A 83 2.25 10.48 13.49
N PRO A 84 3.51 10.01 13.41
CA PRO A 84 3.83 8.60 13.61
C PRO A 84 3.20 8.04 14.90
N GLY A 85 2.48 6.93 14.75
CA GLY A 85 1.74 6.30 15.85
C GLY A 85 0.33 6.82 16.09
N ALA A 86 -0.14 7.88 15.40
CA ALA A 86 -1.52 8.36 15.51
C ALA A 86 -2.52 7.52 14.68
N GLY A 87 -2.06 6.86 13.61
CA GLY A 87 -2.90 5.94 12.84
C GLY A 87 -3.46 4.79 13.68
N ASN A 88 -4.77 4.53 13.57
CA ASN A 88 -5.38 3.35 14.19
C ASN A 88 -5.25 2.13 13.27
N ILE A 89 -5.21 0.94 13.86
CA ILE A 89 -5.46 -0.33 13.16
C ILE A 89 -6.92 -0.72 13.40
N ILE A 90 -7.71 -0.78 12.34
CA ILE A 90 -9.15 -1.05 12.38
C ILE A 90 -9.44 -2.24 11.46
N ALA A 91 -9.47 -3.43 12.03
CA ALA A 91 -9.54 -4.64 11.23
C ALA A 91 -10.43 -5.72 11.84
N PHE A 92 -10.93 -6.62 10.99
CA PHE A 92 -11.71 -7.79 11.39
C PHE A 92 -13.00 -7.46 12.15
N ASN A 93 -13.52 -6.24 12.07
CA ASN A 93 -14.79 -5.89 12.70
C ASN A 93 -15.99 -6.38 11.86
N GLY A 94 -17.18 -6.43 12.45
CA GLY A 94 -18.43 -6.74 11.75
C GLY A 94 -18.78 -8.22 11.71
N SER A 95 -18.22 -9.04 12.61
CA SER A 95 -18.37 -10.51 12.56
C SER A 95 -19.82 -11.00 12.69
N ASN A 96 -20.70 -10.21 13.30
CA ASN A 96 -22.11 -10.55 13.54
C ASN A 96 -23.06 -9.48 12.97
N CYS A 97 -22.68 -8.83 11.87
CA CYS A 97 -23.52 -7.78 11.29
C CYS A 97 -24.86 -8.35 10.77
N PRO A 98 -26.02 -7.87 11.26
CA PRO A 98 -27.32 -8.44 10.94
C PRO A 98 -27.78 -8.22 9.47
N GLY A 99 -27.13 -7.33 8.73
CA GLY A 99 -27.48 -6.98 7.35
C GLY A 99 -26.59 -7.57 6.26
N GLY A 100 -25.56 -8.35 6.61
CA GLY A 100 -24.59 -8.87 5.65
C GLY A 100 -23.67 -7.79 5.03
N PRO A 101 -22.94 -8.13 3.94
CA PRO A 101 -22.06 -7.20 3.23
C PRO A 101 -22.89 -6.04 2.66
N GLY A 102 -22.47 -4.79 2.94
CA GLY A 102 -23.18 -3.59 2.48
C GLY A 102 -24.14 -2.97 3.49
N PHE A 103 -24.20 -3.42 4.74
CA PHE A 103 -24.92 -2.66 5.76
C PHE A 103 -24.06 -1.48 6.25
N TYR A 104 -24.43 -0.22 5.98
CA TYR A 104 -23.64 0.99 6.29
C TYR A 104 -23.21 1.13 7.76
N TYR A 105 -23.86 0.41 8.66
CA TYR A 105 -23.58 0.42 10.10
C TYR A 105 -22.52 -0.61 10.50
N CYS A 106 -21.99 -1.34 9.53
CA CYS A 106 -20.93 -2.31 9.67
C CYS A 106 -19.80 -1.93 8.70
N GLY A 107 -18.56 -2.01 9.17
CA GLY A 107 -17.38 -1.60 8.42
C GLY A 107 -16.22 -1.30 9.35
N GLY A 108 -15.13 -0.75 8.82
CA GLY A 108 -14.06 -0.23 9.66
C GLY A 108 -14.52 1.01 10.43
N VAL A 109 -14.87 2.06 9.68
CA VAL A 109 -15.40 3.32 10.21
C VAL A 109 -16.77 3.62 9.61
N THR A 110 -17.76 3.95 10.43
CA THR A 110 -19.15 4.11 9.97
C THR A 110 -19.84 5.34 10.58
N ASN A 111 -21.02 5.70 10.06
CA ASN A 111 -22.00 6.46 10.83
C ASN A 111 -22.81 5.53 11.75
N ALA A 112 -23.22 6.02 12.92
CA ALA A 112 -24.27 5.39 13.72
C ALA A 112 -25.65 5.67 13.11
N PHE A 113 -26.68 4.91 13.51
CA PHE A 113 -28.05 5.09 13.02
C PHE A 113 -28.54 6.54 13.17
N GLY A 114 -28.87 7.18 12.04
CA GLY A 114 -29.32 8.57 11.98
C GLY A 114 -28.23 9.62 12.26
N GLY A 115 -26.96 9.19 12.33
CA GLY A 115 -25.80 10.05 12.50
C GLY A 115 -25.36 10.67 11.18
N GLY A 116 -25.03 11.97 11.25
CA GLY A 116 -24.54 12.81 10.17
C GLY A 116 -24.06 14.12 10.77
N GLY A 117 -22.78 14.41 10.57
CA GLY A 117 -22.19 15.69 10.94
C GLY A 117 -21.08 16.07 9.96
N SER A 118 -20.46 17.20 10.21
CA SER A 118 -19.61 17.92 9.28
C SER A 118 -18.18 18.07 9.79
N GLY A 119 -17.21 18.22 8.88
CA GLY A 119 -15.79 18.38 9.23
C GLY A 119 -15.14 17.18 9.93
N ASN A 120 -15.75 15.99 9.90
CA ASN A 120 -15.11 14.79 10.44
C ASN A 120 -13.98 14.34 9.52
N ILE A 121 -12.91 13.79 10.09
CA ILE A 121 -11.71 13.38 9.36
C ILE A 121 -11.36 11.95 9.73
N VAL A 122 -11.09 11.12 8.73
CA VAL A 122 -10.44 9.81 8.89
C VAL A 122 -9.14 9.87 8.14
N ILE A 123 -8.02 9.82 8.85
CA ILE A 123 -6.70 10.07 8.26
C ILE A 123 -5.61 9.11 8.76
N SER A 124 -4.81 8.59 7.83
CA SER A 124 -3.62 7.77 8.11
C SER A 124 -3.89 6.53 8.98
N ASN A 125 -5.06 5.91 8.84
CA ASN A 125 -5.39 4.63 9.49
C ASN A 125 -5.08 3.44 8.58
N SER A 126 -4.91 2.26 9.18
CA SER A 126 -4.96 0.97 8.48
C SER A 126 -6.32 0.33 8.71
N ILE A 127 -7.12 0.22 7.66
CA ILE A 127 -8.52 -0.24 7.71
C ILE A 127 -8.68 -1.43 6.77
N PHE A 128 -8.69 -2.65 7.32
CA PHE A 128 -8.62 -3.83 6.47
C PHE A 128 -9.38 -5.04 7.00
N SER A 129 -9.77 -5.94 6.10
CA SER A 129 -10.37 -7.24 6.45
C SER A 129 -11.58 -7.14 7.39
N ASN A 130 -12.33 -6.04 7.33
CA ASN A 130 -13.60 -5.95 8.05
C ASN A 130 -14.64 -6.83 7.34
N TYR A 131 -15.32 -7.67 8.11
CA TYR A 131 -16.10 -8.81 7.60
C TYR A 131 -17.45 -8.42 7.00
N ALA A 132 -18.00 -7.27 7.38
CA ALA A 132 -19.27 -6.80 6.87
C ALA A 132 -19.17 -5.31 6.54
N GLY A 133 -19.27 -5.00 5.25
CA GLY A 133 -19.37 -3.62 4.76
C GLY A 133 -18.05 -3.05 4.26
N ALA A 134 -18.10 -1.77 3.94
CA ALA A 134 -16.97 -1.04 3.42
C ALA A 134 -15.90 -0.79 4.50
N GLY A 135 -14.68 -0.46 4.08
CA GLY A 135 -13.66 0.05 4.99
C GLY A 135 -14.17 1.29 5.73
N ILE A 136 -14.72 2.25 4.99
CA ILE A 136 -15.42 3.43 5.50
C ILE A 136 -16.81 3.50 4.87
N ALA A 137 -17.87 3.60 5.69
CA ALA A 137 -19.25 3.65 5.21
C ALA A 137 -20.04 4.81 5.84
N PHE A 138 -20.42 5.79 5.02
CA PHE A 138 -21.19 6.96 5.45
C PHE A 138 -22.46 7.06 4.63
N SER A 139 -23.59 7.36 5.26
CA SER A 139 -24.87 7.53 4.54
C SER A 139 -25.41 8.95 4.59
N THR A 140 -24.85 9.79 5.46
CA THR A 140 -25.13 11.23 5.56
C THR A 140 -23.91 11.98 6.11
N GLY A 141 -23.92 13.31 6.04
CA GLY A 141 -22.87 14.18 6.58
C GLY A 141 -21.65 14.32 5.65
N SER A 142 -20.63 15.03 6.12
CA SER A 142 -19.37 15.21 5.39
C SER A 142 -18.19 14.62 6.16
N ILE A 143 -17.34 13.91 5.45
CA ILE A 143 -16.12 13.29 5.93
C ILE A 143 -14.98 13.46 4.94
N THR A 144 -13.85 13.97 5.45
CA THR A 144 -12.58 13.92 4.74
C THR A 144 -11.90 12.58 4.99
N VAL A 145 -11.62 11.84 3.93
CA VAL A 145 -10.86 10.59 3.97
C VAL A 145 -9.52 10.84 3.31
N SER A 146 -8.43 10.76 4.07
CA SER A 146 -7.10 11.07 3.54
C SER A 146 -6.05 10.06 3.99
N SER A 147 -5.19 9.63 3.06
CA SER A 147 -3.98 8.85 3.35
C SER A 147 -4.22 7.57 4.19
N ASN A 148 -5.42 7.01 4.16
CA ASN A 148 -5.73 5.74 4.84
C ASN A 148 -5.29 4.58 3.95
N SER A 149 -4.73 3.54 4.56
CA SER A 149 -4.52 2.24 3.95
C SER A 149 -5.78 1.41 4.11
N ILE A 150 -6.61 1.36 3.07
CA ILE A 150 -7.91 0.67 3.07
C ILE A 150 -7.82 -0.50 2.09
N PHE A 151 -7.97 -1.75 2.56
CA PHE A 151 -7.86 -2.93 1.68
C PHE A 151 -8.45 -4.22 2.29
N GLY A 152 -8.78 -5.18 1.44
CA GLY A 152 -9.27 -6.50 1.82
C GLY A 152 -10.58 -6.48 2.63
N ASN A 153 -11.34 -5.38 2.61
CA ASN A 153 -12.67 -5.34 3.24
C ASN A 153 -13.68 -6.12 2.37
N THR A 154 -14.79 -6.58 2.96
CA THR A 154 -15.76 -7.37 2.19
C THR A 154 -16.65 -6.54 1.27
N GLY A 155 -16.82 -5.26 1.55
CA GLY A 155 -17.39 -4.27 0.63
C GLY A 155 -16.32 -3.32 0.08
N LEU A 156 -16.76 -2.23 -0.52
CA LEU A 156 -15.89 -1.18 -1.08
C LEU A 156 -14.91 -0.62 -0.04
N GLY A 157 -13.85 0.05 -0.50
CA GLY A 157 -12.97 0.78 0.43
C GLY A 157 -13.70 1.93 1.11
N ILE A 158 -14.45 2.72 0.33
CA ILE A 158 -15.28 3.83 0.79
C ILE A 158 -16.66 3.69 0.14
N ASP A 159 -17.72 3.72 0.94
CA ASP A 159 -19.11 3.79 0.49
C ASP A 159 -19.80 5.00 1.13
N LEU A 160 -20.54 5.76 0.32
CA LEU A 160 -21.11 7.08 0.64
C LEU A 160 -22.64 7.07 0.65
N GLY A 161 -23.25 5.91 0.82
CA GLY A 161 -24.69 5.83 1.04
C GLY A 161 -25.44 5.35 -0.20
N ALA A 162 -26.76 5.52 -0.16
CA ALA A 162 -27.67 4.85 -1.08
C ALA A 162 -27.68 5.47 -2.49
N PRO A 163 -27.67 4.64 -3.55
CA PRO A 163 -27.65 3.18 -3.51
C PRO A 163 -26.29 2.62 -3.10
N LEU A 164 -26.32 1.51 -2.35
CA LEU A 164 -25.13 0.78 -1.94
C LEU A 164 -24.23 0.44 -3.13
N GLY A 165 -22.93 0.45 -2.90
CA GLY A 165 -21.96 0.12 -3.93
C GLY A 165 -21.50 1.34 -4.71
N VAL A 166 -21.18 1.19 -5.99
CA VAL A 166 -20.56 2.27 -6.77
C VAL A 166 -21.63 3.26 -7.20
N THR A 167 -21.46 4.53 -6.82
CA THR A 167 -22.23 5.64 -7.38
C THR A 167 -21.53 6.11 -8.65
N PRO A 168 -22.18 6.09 -9.84
CA PRO A 168 -21.58 6.59 -11.06
C PRO A 168 -21.30 8.10 -10.98
N ASN A 169 -20.27 8.57 -11.66
CA ASN A 169 -20.02 10.00 -11.78
C ASN A 169 -21.14 10.70 -12.57
N ASP A 170 -21.49 11.93 -12.20
CA ASP A 170 -22.43 12.79 -12.92
C ASP A 170 -21.82 14.13 -13.39
N PRO A 171 -22.37 14.81 -14.42
CA PRO A 171 -21.83 16.08 -14.88
C PRO A 171 -21.97 17.20 -13.84
N GLY A 172 -20.84 17.74 -13.37
CA GLY A 172 -20.81 18.91 -12.50
C GLY A 172 -21.06 18.63 -11.01
N ASP A 173 -21.15 17.36 -10.61
CA ASP A 173 -21.36 16.91 -9.21
C ASP A 173 -22.67 17.47 -8.62
N GLY A 174 -23.78 17.17 -9.30
CA GLY A 174 -25.13 17.64 -8.95
C GLY A 174 -25.83 16.81 -7.88
N ASP A 175 -25.18 15.77 -7.38
CA ASP A 175 -25.73 14.86 -6.40
C ASP A 175 -25.83 15.45 -4.98
N SER A 176 -26.58 14.75 -4.12
CA SER A 176 -26.73 15.09 -2.72
C SER A 176 -26.66 13.81 -1.87
N GLY A 177 -26.18 13.94 -0.64
CA GLY A 177 -25.98 12.78 0.25
C GLY A 177 -24.71 12.94 1.08
N ALA A 178 -24.18 11.82 1.56
CA ALA A 178 -22.88 11.86 2.23
C ALA A 178 -21.82 12.36 1.25
N ASN A 179 -21.00 13.33 1.68
CA ASN A 179 -19.98 13.96 0.82
C ASN A 179 -20.52 14.48 -0.52
N ASN A 180 -21.81 14.85 -0.59
CA ASN A 180 -22.49 15.20 -1.85
C ASN A 180 -22.32 14.14 -2.97
N LEU A 181 -21.99 12.90 -2.59
CA LEU A 181 -21.61 11.82 -3.51
C LEU A 181 -20.46 12.19 -4.47
N GLN A 182 -19.58 13.09 -4.05
CA GLN A 182 -18.43 13.60 -4.79
C GLN A 182 -17.88 12.61 -5.83
N ASN A 183 -17.88 13.04 -7.08
CA ASN A 183 -17.30 12.28 -8.19
C ASN A 183 -15.84 11.91 -7.92
N PHE A 184 -15.47 10.68 -8.27
CA PHE A 184 -14.09 10.19 -8.19
C PHE A 184 -13.33 10.42 -9.51
N PRO A 185 -11.99 10.45 -9.48
CA PRO A 185 -11.19 10.55 -10.70
C PRO A 185 -11.42 9.36 -11.64
N GLU A 186 -11.51 9.63 -12.94
CA GLU A 186 -11.53 8.61 -13.99
C GLU A 186 -10.12 8.44 -14.57
N LEU A 187 -9.46 7.36 -14.18
CA LEU A 187 -8.11 7.04 -14.66
C LEU A 187 -8.17 6.46 -16.07
N THR A 188 -7.36 6.97 -16.98
CA THR A 188 -7.27 6.53 -18.39
C THR A 188 -6.01 5.74 -18.68
N SER A 189 -4.92 5.99 -17.96
CA SER A 189 -3.71 5.16 -18.01
C SER A 189 -2.90 5.20 -16.72
N ALA A 190 -2.17 4.12 -16.46
CA ALA A 190 -1.06 4.09 -15.51
C ALA A 190 0.10 3.32 -16.14
N SER A 191 1.31 3.90 -16.05
CA SER A 191 2.52 3.29 -16.59
C SER A 191 3.72 3.53 -15.69
N VAL A 192 4.61 2.54 -15.56
CA VAL A 192 5.86 2.64 -14.80
C VAL A 192 7.07 2.74 -15.74
N SER A 193 8.07 3.51 -15.30
CA SER A 193 9.38 3.65 -15.95
C SER A 193 10.44 3.93 -14.89
N THR A 194 11.70 4.08 -15.30
CA THR A 194 12.80 4.51 -14.40
C THR A 194 12.55 5.88 -13.77
N ARG A 195 11.68 6.71 -14.34
CA ARG A 195 11.27 8.01 -13.76
C ARG A 195 10.19 7.88 -12.67
N GLY A 196 9.70 6.67 -12.42
CA GLY A 196 8.57 6.36 -11.55
C GLY A 196 7.26 6.13 -12.32
N THR A 197 6.14 6.20 -11.62
CA THR A 197 4.81 5.88 -12.17
C THR A 197 4.11 7.13 -12.70
N THR A 198 3.71 7.10 -13.97
CA THR A 198 2.88 8.13 -14.61
C THR A 198 1.42 7.69 -14.60
N ILE A 199 0.53 8.56 -14.14
CA ILE A 199 -0.93 8.34 -14.07
C ILE A 199 -1.62 9.48 -14.81
N GLU A 200 -2.58 9.12 -15.67
CA GLU A 200 -3.39 10.04 -16.47
C GLU A 200 -4.88 9.79 -16.23
N GLY A 201 -5.67 10.85 -16.32
CA GLY A 201 -7.11 10.77 -16.14
C GLY A 201 -7.81 12.10 -16.21
N THR A 202 -9.10 12.08 -15.87
CA THR A 202 -9.96 13.26 -15.77
C THR A 202 -10.71 13.26 -14.45
N LEU A 203 -11.08 14.43 -13.96
CA LEU A 203 -12.11 14.62 -12.96
C LEU A 203 -13.21 15.48 -13.58
N ASN A 204 -14.46 15.04 -13.50
CA ASN A 204 -15.62 15.88 -13.73
C ASN A 204 -16.26 16.14 -12.37
N SER A 205 -16.37 17.40 -11.94
CA SER A 205 -17.00 17.77 -10.67
C SER A 205 -17.42 19.25 -10.72
N THR A 206 -17.61 19.90 -9.57
CA THR A 206 -18.08 21.30 -9.52
C THR A 206 -17.16 22.23 -10.32
N PRO A 207 -17.71 23.13 -11.18
CA PRO A 207 -16.91 24.05 -11.98
C PRO A 207 -16.02 24.98 -11.17
N ASP A 208 -14.91 25.41 -11.77
CA ASP A 208 -14.01 26.43 -11.22
C ASP A 208 -13.53 26.13 -9.78
N THR A 209 -13.36 24.86 -9.45
CA THR A 209 -13.10 24.38 -8.10
C THR A 209 -11.81 23.57 -8.05
N SER A 210 -11.04 23.74 -6.98
CA SER A 210 -9.80 23.00 -6.76
C SER A 210 -10.08 21.76 -5.92
N PHE A 211 -9.61 20.60 -6.39
CA PHE A 211 -9.76 19.32 -5.72
C PHE A 211 -8.39 18.74 -5.39
N THR A 212 -8.28 18.11 -4.22
CA THR A 212 -7.12 17.30 -3.88
C THR A 212 -7.39 15.87 -4.34
N LEU A 213 -6.55 15.36 -5.23
CA LEU A 213 -6.56 13.96 -5.64
C LEU A 213 -5.52 13.20 -4.81
N GLU A 214 -5.90 12.06 -4.25
CA GLU A 214 -4.97 11.12 -3.63
C GLU A 214 -4.90 9.84 -4.46
N PHE A 215 -3.68 9.35 -4.70
CA PHE A 215 -3.43 8.17 -5.51
C PHE A 215 -2.89 7.03 -4.66
N PHE A 216 -3.37 5.82 -4.94
CA PHE A 216 -3.02 4.61 -4.21
C PHE A 216 -2.72 3.47 -5.16
N TRP A 217 -1.88 2.53 -4.74
CA TRP A 217 -1.73 1.24 -5.42
C TRP A 217 -2.26 0.08 -4.58
N ASN A 218 -2.71 -0.96 -5.26
CA ASN A 218 -3.32 -2.15 -4.69
C ASN A 218 -2.73 -3.43 -5.31
N ASN A 219 -2.63 -4.48 -4.48
CA ASN A 219 -2.33 -5.83 -4.97
C ASN A 219 -3.52 -6.46 -5.70
N THR A 220 -4.73 -6.22 -5.20
CA THR A 220 -5.97 -6.80 -5.72
C THR A 220 -7.01 -5.70 -5.87
N CYS A 221 -7.79 -5.75 -6.94
CA CYS A 221 -8.96 -4.89 -7.08
C CYS A 221 -10.10 -5.50 -6.27
N ASP A 222 -10.95 -4.64 -5.69
CA ASP A 222 -12.25 -5.08 -5.17
C ASP A 222 -13.08 -5.75 -6.29
N PRO A 223 -13.90 -6.77 -5.99
CA PRO A 223 -14.73 -7.45 -6.99
C PRO A 223 -15.67 -6.54 -7.79
N SER A 224 -16.03 -5.36 -7.30
CA SER A 224 -16.80 -4.36 -8.04
C SER A 224 -16.04 -3.73 -9.21
N GLY A 225 -14.70 -3.85 -9.23
CA GLY A 225 -13.83 -3.16 -10.17
C GLY A 225 -13.47 -1.72 -9.76
N PHE A 226 -14.10 -1.20 -8.71
CA PHE A 226 -13.78 0.07 -8.06
C PHE A 226 -13.02 -0.26 -6.79
N GLY A 227 -11.71 -0.05 -6.84
CA GLY A 227 -10.79 -0.66 -5.89
C GLY A 227 -10.85 -0.04 -4.50
N GLU A 228 -9.92 -0.47 -3.67
CA GLU A 228 -9.63 0.19 -2.40
C GLU A 228 -8.32 0.98 -2.53
N GLY A 229 -7.73 1.43 -1.42
CA GLY A 229 -6.47 2.18 -1.41
C GLY A 229 -5.48 1.56 -0.44
N GLN A 230 -4.83 0.47 -0.84
CA GLN A 230 -3.93 -0.29 0.04
C GLN A 230 -2.70 0.51 0.44
N SER A 231 -2.03 1.14 -0.53
CA SER A 231 -0.77 1.85 -0.29
C SER A 231 -0.82 3.23 -0.93
N PHE A 232 -0.66 4.27 -0.10
CA PHE A 232 -0.61 5.66 -0.56
C PHE A 232 0.63 5.90 -1.43
N ILE A 233 0.44 6.60 -2.55
CA ILE A 233 1.52 7.03 -3.44
C ILE A 233 1.88 8.46 -3.11
N ASP A 234 0.94 9.39 -3.36
CA ASP A 234 1.11 10.83 -3.21
C ASP A 234 -0.25 11.53 -3.48
N SER A 235 -0.31 12.85 -3.27
CA SER A 235 -1.46 13.69 -3.57
C SER A 235 -1.13 14.84 -4.53
N ARG A 236 -2.11 15.26 -5.34
CA ARG A 236 -1.98 16.37 -6.28
C ARG A 236 -3.24 17.20 -6.32
N VAL A 237 -3.09 18.52 -6.50
CA VAL A 237 -4.23 19.41 -6.68
C VAL A 237 -4.52 19.58 -8.17
N VAL A 238 -5.79 19.46 -8.54
CA VAL A 238 -6.31 19.83 -9.87
C VAL A 238 -7.36 20.92 -9.71
N ARG A 239 -7.58 21.72 -10.76
CA ARG A 239 -8.65 22.70 -10.81
C ARG A 239 -9.53 22.40 -12.01
N THR A 240 -10.83 22.24 -11.78
CA THR A 240 -11.82 22.10 -12.85
C THR A 240 -11.99 23.42 -13.60
N ASP A 241 -12.27 23.33 -14.90
CA ASP A 241 -12.62 24.48 -15.72
C ASP A 241 -14.07 24.94 -15.47
N GLY A 242 -14.53 25.94 -16.23
CA GLY A 242 -15.90 26.44 -16.15
C GLY A 242 -16.97 25.42 -16.56
N GLY A 243 -16.58 24.28 -17.15
CA GLY A 243 -17.44 23.13 -17.46
C GLY A 243 -17.36 22.02 -16.40
N GLY A 244 -16.58 22.17 -15.33
CA GLY A 244 -16.42 21.15 -14.30
C GLY A 244 -15.36 20.10 -14.59
N VAL A 245 -14.57 20.24 -15.66
CA VAL A 245 -13.63 19.19 -16.07
C VAL A 245 -12.19 19.59 -15.78
N ALA A 246 -11.40 18.65 -15.24
CA ALA A 246 -9.96 18.76 -15.10
C ALA A 246 -9.30 17.51 -15.69
N SER A 247 -8.47 17.68 -16.73
CA SER A 247 -7.56 16.63 -17.21
C SER A 247 -6.23 16.71 -16.49
N PHE A 248 -5.63 15.56 -16.17
CA PHE A 248 -4.33 15.53 -15.49
C PHE A 248 -3.41 14.44 -16.03
N ARG A 249 -2.11 14.71 -15.88
CA ARG A 249 -1.02 13.78 -16.13
C ARG A 249 0.07 14.05 -15.09
N PHE A 250 0.26 13.11 -14.18
CA PHE A 250 1.25 13.22 -13.11
C PHE A 250 2.26 12.09 -13.20
N THR A 251 3.52 12.40 -12.95
CA THR A 251 4.57 11.40 -12.74
C THR A 251 5.03 11.48 -11.29
N PHE A 252 4.91 10.38 -10.57
CA PHE A 252 5.35 10.22 -9.19
C PHE A 252 6.69 9.48 -9.18
N SER A 253 7.59 9.84 -8.26
CA SER A 253 8.87 9.13 -8.09
C SER A 253 8.68 7.70 -7.60
N THR A 254 7.58 7.43 -6.87
CA THR A 254 7.19 6.08 -6.45
C THR A 254 7.00 5.19 -7.66
N LYS A 255 7.69 4.05 -7.67
CA LYS A 255 7.55 3.01 -8.68
C LYS A 255 6.51 2.00 -8.22
N VAL A 256 5.38 2.00 -8.90
CA VAL A 256 4.36 0.96 -8.77
C VAL A 256 4.55 0.01 -9.94
N PHE A 257 4.92 -1.23 -9.66
CA PHE A 257 5.30 -2.18 -10.70
C PHE A 257 4.12 -2.67 -11.54
N GLN A 258 4.44 -3.18 -12.73
CA GLN A 258 3.47 -3.72 -13.69
C GLN A 258 2.55 -4.75 -13.03
N GLY A 259 1.26 -4.73 -13.40
CA GLY A 259 0.25 -5.66 -12.88
C GLY A 259 -0.36 -5.25 -11.54
N LYS A 260 0.23 -4.30 -10.82
CA LYS A 260 -0.46 -3.62 -9.70
C LYS A 260 -1.56 -2.70 -10.24
N LEU A 261 -2.44 -2.26 -9.35
CA LEU A 261 -3.64 -1.52 -9.70
C LEU A 261 -3.65 -0.15 -9.01
N ILE A 262 -3.78 0.92 -9.79
CA ILE A 262 -3.95 2.28 -9.29
C ILE A 262 -5.43 2.57 -9.03
N THR A 263 -5.69 3.27 -7.95
CA THR A 263 -6.98 3.92 -7.65
C THR A 263 -6.73 5.34 -7.17
N ALA A 264 -7.75 6.17 -7.19
CA ALA A 264 -7.68 7.52 -6.68
C ALA A 264 -8.98 7.96 -6.00
N THR A 265 -8.89 8.95 -5.12
CA THR A 265 -10.02 9.71 -4.59
C THR A 265 -9.89 11.18 -4.95
N ALA A 266 -11.00 11.91 -4.93
CA ALA A 266 -11.03 13.37 -5.05
C ALA A 266 -11.66 13.95 -3.78
N THR A 267 -11.09 15.03 -3.25
CA THR A 267 -11.63 15.77 -2.10
C THR A 267 -11.83 17.23 -2.46
N ASP A 268 -13.04 17.73 -2.26
CA ASP A 268 -13.39 19.14 -2.49
C ASP A 268 -12.86 20.07 -1.37
N PRO A 269 -12.94 21.41 -1.53
CA PRO A 269 -12.50 22.36 -0.51
C PRO A 269 -13.28 22.30 0.81
N SER A 270 -14.48 21.72 0.81
CA SER A 270 -15.31 21.53 2.01
C SER A 270 -14.97 20.23 2.74
N GLY A 271 -14.06 19.43 2.21
CA GLY A 271 -13.62 18.17 2.79
C GLY A 271 -14.49 16.96 2.40
N ASN A 272 -15.32 17.07 1.37
CA ASN A 272 -16.09 15.95 0.83
C ASN A 272 -15.19 15.07 -0.04
N THR A 273 -14.86 13.87 0.45
CA THR A 273 -14.05 12.90 -0.31
C THR A 273 -14.92 11.90 -1.08
N SER A 274 -14.57 11.63 -2.33
CA SER A 274 -15.21 10.63 -3.20
C SER A 274 -15.02 9.19 -2.70
N LYS A 275 -15.76 8.25 -3.31
CA LYS A 275 -15.38 6.82 -3.31
C LYS A 275 -14.05 6.63 -4.06
N PHE A 276 -13.44 5.45 -3.99
CA PHE A 276 -12.28 5.14 -4.83
C PHE A 276 -12.68 4.99 -6.30
N SER A 277 -11.80 5.42 -7.20
CA SER A 277 -11.95 5.24 -8.64
C SER A 277 -11.95 3.77 -9.05
N ARG A 278 -12.34 3.53 -10.31
CA ARG A 278 -12.09 2.26 -10.98
C ARG A 278 -10.59 1.92 -10.95
N CYS A 279 -10.27 0.64 -10.77
CA CYS A 279 -8.89 0.18 -10.82
C CYS A 279 -8.27 0.37 -12.22
N MET A 280 -7.07 0.94 -12.26
CA MET A 280 -6.25 1.08 -13.46
C MET A 280 -5.01 0.21 -13.35
N THR A 281 -4.88 -0.81 -14.18
CA THR A 281 -3.70 -1.67 -14.20
C THR A 281 -2.48 -0.88 -14.65
N VAL A 282 -1.39 -0.95 -13.87
CA VAL A 282 -0.11 -0.38 -14.27
C VAL A 282 0.49 -1.20 -15.40
N THR A 283 0.82 -0.50 -16.48
CA THR A 283 1.52 -1.01 -17.66
C THR A 283 2.95 -0.47 -17.70
N GLY A 284 3.68 -0.77 -18.77
CA GLY A 284 5.10 -0.42 -18.87
C GLY A 284 5.99 -1.50 -18.29
N THR A 285 7.28 -1.36 -18.54
CA THR A 285 8.27 -2.40 -18.32
C THR A 285 9.47 -1.78 -17.62
N LEU A 286 9.97 -2.45 -16.58
CA LEU A 286 11.28 -2.22 -16.00
C LEU A 286 12.17 -3.42 -16.32
N PRO A 287 13.50 -3.25 -16.29
CA PRO A 287 14.40 -4.40 -16.18
C PRO A 287 14.17 -5.12 -14.85
N ASP A 288 14.59 -6.38 -14.77
CA ASP A 288 14.61 -7.19 -13.55
C ASP A 288 15.83 -8.10 -13.67
N VAL A 289 17.00 -7.60 -13.31
CA VAL A 289 18.24 -8.36 -13.42
C VAL A 289 18.39 -9.28 -12.21
N ASP A 290 18.11 -10.55 -12.44
CA ASP A 290 18.27 -11.62 -11.48
C ASP A 290 19.59 -12.37 -11.70
N VAL A 291 20.14 -12.90 -10.61
CA VAL A 291 21.28 -13.83 -10.66
C VAL A 291 20.75 -15.24 -10.91
N THR A 292 20.42 -15.55 -12.17
CA THR A 292 19.95 -16.88 -12.55
C THR A 292 21.12 -17.79 -12.94
N VAL A 293 21.76 -18.44 -11.96
CA VAL A 293 22.86 -19.39 -12.22
C VAL A 293 22.39 -20.82 -12.03
N THR A 294 22.40 -21.61 -13.11
CA THR A 294 22.17 -23.07 -13.07
C THR A 294 23.45 -23.88 -12.82
N ALA A 295 24.64 -23.30 -13.01
CA ALA A 295 25.93 -23.79 -12.52
C ALA A 295 27.00 -22.68 -12.57
N LEU A 296 27.71 -22.44 -11.47
CA LEU A 296 28.94 -21.66 -11.47
C LEU A 296 30.03 -22.56 -12.07
N SER A 297 30.45 -22.32 -13.32
CA SER A 297 31.59 -23.04 -13.88
C SER A 297 32.87 -22.43 -13.29
N SER A 298 33.64 -23.26 -12.58
CA SER A 298 34.96 -22.89 -12.09
C SER A 298 36.03 -23.72 -12.80
N SER A 299 36.87 -23.09 -13.62
CA SER A 299 38.14 -23.70 -14.03
C SER A 299 39.22 -23.29 -13.05
N SER A 300 39.97 -24.26 -12.53
CA SER A 300 41.07 -24.04 -11.60
C SER A 300 42.40 -24.30 -12.30
N SER A 301 43.35 -23.37 -12.16
CA SER A 301 44.76 -23.64 -12.45
C SER A 301 45.55 -23.51 -11.15
N CYS A 302 46.22 -24.59 -10.73
CA CYS A 302 46.88 -24.64 -9.43
C CYS A 302 48.40 -24.72 -9.59
N SER A 303 49.11 -23.99 -8.72
CA SER A 303 50.57 -24.02 -8.59
C SER A 303 50.92 -24.26 -7.12
N GLY A 304 51.22 -25.50 -6.78
CA GLY A 304 51.34 -25.94 -5.37
C GLY A 304 49.99 -25.84 -4.65
N ASP A 305 50.00 -25.30 -3.43
CA ASP A 305 48.80 -25.17 -2.57
C ASP A 305 48.00 -23.88 -2.87
N ARG A 306 48.07 -23.36 -4.09
CA ARG A 306 47.40 -22.13 -4.51
C ARG A 306 46.79 -22.28 -5.90
N CYS A 307 45.53 -21.90 -6.03
CA CYS A 307 44.78 -21.99 -7.27
C CYS A 307 44.26 -20.62 -7.73
N ASP A 308 44.29 -20.39 -9.04
CA ASP A 308 43.51 -19.34 -9.68
C ASP A 308 42.19 -19.97 -10.17
N MET A 309 41.06 -19.41 -9.74
CA MET A 309 39.71 -19.88 -10.06
C MET A 309 39.04 -18.90 -11.01
N ASP A 310 38.72 -19.31 -12.23
CA ASP A 310 37.88 -18.50 -13.12
C ASP A 310 36.41 -18.73 -12.78
N LEU A 311 35.72 -17.68 -12.37
CA LEU A 311 34.32 -17.73 -11.99
C LEU A 311 33.48 -17.11 -13.10
N GLN A 312 32.45 -17.82 -13.54
CA GLN A 312 31.47 -17.32 -14.49
C GLN A 312 30.07 -17.38 -13.88
N ALA A 313 29.35 -16.26 -13.94
CA ALA A 313 27.94 -16.18 -13.58
C ALA A 313 27.10 -15.79 -14.79
N THR A 314 25.93 -16.42 -14.92
CA THR A 314 24.88 -16.01 -15.85
C THR A 314 23.92 -15.09 -15.10
N ILE A 315 23.67 -13.92 -15.67
CA ILE A 315 22.71 -12.95 -15.20
C ILE A 315 21.54 -12.98 -16.17
N ALA A 316 20.32 -13.14 -15.69
CA ALA A 316 19.13 -13.03 -16.53
C ALA A 316 18.42 -11.72 -16.25
N ASN A 317 17.85 -11.13 -17.29
CA ASN A 317 16.87 -10.08 -17.12
C ASN A 317 15.48 -10.72 -17.20
N LEU A 318 14.84 -10.99 -16.07
CA LEU A 318 13.49 -11.54 -15.98
C LEU A 318 12.42 -10.52 -16.43
N GLY A 319 12.81 -9.24 -16.46
CA GLY A 319 12.00 -8.12 -16.88
C GLY A 319 11.90 -8.05 -18.40
N THR A 320 11.06 -7.16 -18.89
CA THR A 320 10.82 -7.00 -20.34
C THR A 320 11.46 -5.75 -20.91
N ALA A 321 11.94 -4.81 -20.07
CA ALA A 321 12.76 -3.70 -20.52
C ALA A 321 14.26 -4.08 -20.50
N PRO A 322 15.09 -3.51 -21.40
CA PRO A 322 16.53 -3.76 -21.38
C PRO A 322 17.18 -3.15 -20.12
N ALA A 323 18.07 -3.91 -19.48
CA ALA A 323 18.94 -3.42 -18.43
C ALA A 323 20.26 -2.93 -19.05
N MET A 324 20.73 -1.73 -18.68
CA MET A 324 21.94 -1.13 -19.26
C MET A 324 23.01 -0.97 -18.19
N ASN A 325 24.28 -1.14 -18.58
CA ASN A 325 25.45 -1.01 -17.70
C ASN A 325 25.43 -1.93 -16.46
N VAL A 326 24.90 -3.14 -16.63
CA VAL A 326 24.75 -4.12 -15.55
C VAL A 326 26.10 -4.43 -14.92
N GLN A 327 26.27 -4.08 -13.64
CA GLN A 327 27.46 -4.42 -12.86
C GLN A 327 27.23 -5.71 -12.08
N VAL A 328 28.27 -6.53 -11.95
CA VAL A 328 28.22 -7.78 -11.19
C VAL A 328 29.42 -7.84 -10.25
N GLU A 329 29.15 -7.99 -8.96
CA GLU A 329 30.17 -8.19 -7.94
C GLU A 329 30.23 -9.66 -7.50
N PHE A 330 31.45 -10.16 -7.40
CA PHE A 330 31.75 -11.46 -6.82
C PHE A 330 32.40 -11.25 -5.47
N ALA A 331 31.97 -11.99 -4.45
CA ALA A 331 32.59 -11.98 -3.13
C ALA A 331 32.60 -13.39 -2.54
N PHE A 332 33.58 -13.72 -1.69
CA PHE A 332 33.67 -15.04 -1.06
C PHE A 332 33.55 -14.97 0.46
N SER A 333 33.13 -16.08 1.06
CA SER A 333 33.12 -16.32 2.50
C SER A 333 33.78 -17.66 2.81
N SER A 334 34.71 -17.66 3.76
CA SER A 334 35.30 -18.88 4.35
C SER A 334 34.55 -19.36 5.60
N ASN A 335 33.59 -18.58 6.10
CA ASN A 335 32.93 -18.79 7.41
C ASN A 335 31.42 -19.01 7.25
N GLY A 336 31.02 -19.75 6.21
CA GLY A 336 29.61 -20.09 6.00
C GLY A 336 28.68 -18.89 5.76
N GLY A 337 29.19 -17.78 5.21
CA GLY A 337 28.39 -16.61 4.82
C GLY A 337 28.24 -15.54 5.90
N ALA A 338 28.90 -15.67 7.05
CA ALA A 338 28.87 -14.65 8.11
C ALA A 338 29.47 -13.30 7.66
N SER A 339 30.44 -13.33 6.75
CA SER A 339 31.07 -12.15 6.16
C SER A 339 31.59 -12.47 4.75
N TYR A 340 31.56 -11.49 3.86
CA TYR A 340 32.02 -11.63 2.48
C TYR A 340 33.18 -10.68 2.17
N THR A 341 34.18 -11.17 1.43
CA THR A 341 35.32 -10.40 0.92
C THR A 341 35.25 -10.34 -0.60
N LYS A 342 35.38 -9.14 -1.17
CA LYS A 342 35.26 -8.93 -2.63
C LYS A 342 36.36 -9.66 -3.40
N ILE A 343 35.98 -10.29 -4.52
CA ILE A 343 36.86 -10.90 -5.51
C ILE A 343 37.08 -9.87 -6.62
N GLY A 344 38.00 -8.94 -6.39
CA GLY A 344 38.25 -7.83 -7.31
C GLY A 344 37.16 -6.74 -7.26
N GLY A 345 37.07 -5.95 -8.32
CA GLY A 345 36.02 -4.93 -8.49
C GLY A 345 34.82 -5.46 -9.29
N PRO A 346 33.71 -4.70 -9.35
CA PRO A 346 32.56 -5.04 -10.17
C PRO A 346 32.93 -5.23 -11.64
N VAL A 347 32.32 -6.23 -12.27
CA VAL A 347 32.47 -6.57 -13.68
C VAL A 347 31.26 -6.03 -14.45
N ASN A 348 31.50 -5.37 -15.58
CA ASN A 348 30.42 -4.91 -16.45
C ASN A 348 29.92 -6.05 -17.35
N ALA A 349 28.70 -6.51 -17.12
CA ALA A 349 28.00 -7.47 -17.98
C ALA A 349 27.33 -6.80 -19.21
N GLY A 350 27.39 -5.47 -19.32
CA GLY A 350 26.91 -4.71 -20.47
C GLY A 350 25.41 -4.47 -20.44
N THR A 351 24.78 -4.53 -21.61
CA THR A 351 23.33 -4.40 -21.77
C THR A 351 22.69 -5.78 -21.89
N ILE A 352 21.69 -6.06 -21.05
CA ILE A 352 20.92 -7.31 -21.09
C ILE A 352 19.52 -6.98 -21.63
N PRO A 353 19.15 -7.45 -22.85
CA PRO A 353 17.79 -7.29 -23.36
C PRO A 353 16.75 -7.84 -22.38
N GLY A 354 15.51 -7.34 -22.44
CA GLY A 354 14.40 -7.92 -21.67
C GLY A 354 14.24 -9.41 -22.00
N SER A 355 14.04 -10.24 -20.97
CA SER A 355 14.01 -11.71 -21.06
C SER A 355 15.30 -12.35 -21.59
N GLY A 356 16.38 -11.57 -21.67
CA GLY A 356 17.70 -12.00 -22.14
C GLY A 356 18.62 -12.41 -21.01
N THR A 357 19.83 -12.85 -21.37
CA THR A 357 20.89 -13.17 -20.41
C THR A 357 22.22 -12.57 -20.83
N ALA A 358 23.12 -12.38 -19.87
CA ALA A 358 24.53 -12.06 -20.09
C ALA A 358 25.42 -12.88 -19.17
N THR A 359 26.72 -12.91 -19.47
CA THR A 359 27.70 -13.58 -18.62
C THR A 359 28.65 -12.55 -18.02
N ALA A 360 28.93 -12.71 -16.73
CA ALA A 360 29.94 -11.96 -16.01
C ALA A 360 31.05 -12.94 -15.60
N THR A 361 32.31 -12.55 -15.79
CA THR A 361 33.46 -13.40 -15.48
C THR A 361 34.48 -12.65 -14.65
N THR A 362 35.10 -13.34 -13.69
CA THR A 362 36.23 -12.83 -12.92
C THR A 362 37.21 -13.96 -12.61
N THR A 363 38.47 -13.63 -12.34
CA THR A 363 39.47 -14.60 -11.89
C THR A 363 39.82 -14.34 -10.43
N TRP A 364 39.49 -15.30 -9.56
CA TRP A 364 39.88 -15.30 -8.16
C TRP A 364 41.27 -15.91 -7.99
N ARG A 365 42.27 -15.06 -7.76
CA ARG A 365 43.68 -15.48 -7.79
C ARG A 365 44.23 -15.93 -6.44
N ASN A 366 45.19 -16.83 -6.48
CA ASN A 366 46.04 -17.25 -5.35
C ASN A 366 45.26 -17.76 -4.13
N VAL A 367 44.24 -18.57 -4.38
CA VAL A 367 43.30 -19.09 -3.37
C VAL A 367 43.83 -20.38 -2.78
N SER A 368 43.73 -20.54 -1.45
CA SER A 368 44.08 -21.80 -0.79
C SER A 368 43.00 -22.86 -0.99
N PRO A 369 43.35 -24.16 -1.04
CA PRO A 369 42.38 -25.25 -1.02
C PRO A 369 41.39 -25.14 0.13
N GLY A 370 40.13 -25.48 -0.11
CA GLY A 370 39.07 -25.41 0.90
C GLY A 370 37.67 -25.22 0.34
N SER A 371 36.68 -25.16 1.24
CA SER A 371 35.28 -24.96 0.90
C SER A 371 34.89 -23.50 1.15
N TYR A 372 34.41 -22.82 0.11
CA TYR A 372 34.00 -21.42 0.19
C TYR A 372 32.54 -21.26 -0.26
N LEU A 373 31.90 -20.19 0.21
CA LEU A 373 30.67 -19.69 -0.40
C LEU A 373 31.03 -18.46 -1.23
N VAL A 374 30.70 -18.47 -2.52
CA VAL A 374 30.80 -17.30 -3.39
C VAL A 374 29.42 -16.67 -3.52
N ARG A 375 29.30 -15.41 -3.14
CA ARG A 375 28.14 -14.57 -3.42
C ARG A 375 28.37 -13.84 -4.73
N VAL A 376 27.40 -13.96 -5.63
CA VAL A 376 27.30 -13.11 -6.81
C VAL A 376 26.19 -12.11 -6.53
N THR A 377 26.45 -10.84 -6.80
CA THR A 377 25.47 -9.76 -6.64
C THR A 377 25.44 -8.96 -7.92
N VAL A 378 24.30 -8.97 -8.62
CA VAL A 378 24.05 -8.08 -9.74
C VAL A 378 23.58 -6.73 -9.20
N ASP A 379 23.95 -5.67 -9.91
CA ASP A 379 23.72 -4.28 -9.52
C ASP A 379 24.00 -3.98 -8.04
N PRO A 380 25.22 -4.24 -7.54
CA PRO A 380 25.56 -4.13 -6.11
C PRO A 380 25.46 -2.71 -5.54
N ASN A 381 25.21 -1.69 -6.39
CA ASN A 381 25.06 -0.29 -6.00
C ASN A 381 23.64 0.23 -6.18
N GLU A 382 22.66 -0.62 -6.53
CA GLU A 382 21.26 -0.26 -6.76
C GLU A 382 21.12 0.93 -7.74
N HIS A 383 21.81 0.85 -8.88
CA HIS A 383 21.80 1.88 -9.92
C HIS A 383 20.76 1.64 -11.02
N ILE A 384 20.35 0.39 -11.21
CA ILE A 384 19.31 -0.03 -12.13
C ILE A 384 18.04 -0.13 -11.31
N ASP A 385 16.98 0.53 -11.78
CA ASP A 385 15.68 0.41 -11.15
C ASP A 385 14.99 -0.86 -11.65
N GLU A 386 14.79 -1.82 -10.75
CA GLU A 386 14.31 -3.15 -11.10
C GLU A 386 12.87 -3.38 -10.68
N SER A 387 12.19 -4.37 -11.28
CA SER A 387 10.87 -4.79 -10.78
C SER A 387 10.94 -5.61 -9.50
N ASP A 388 12.09 -6.20 -9.16
CA ASP A 388 12.31 -6.95 -7.93
C ASP A 388 13.78 -6.83 -7.45
N GLU A 389 14.04 -5.87 -6.57
CA GLU A 389 15.39 -5.65 -5.98
C GLU A 389 15.82 -6.77 -5.01
N THR A 390 14.96 -7.75 -4.72
CA THR A 390 15.24 -8.79 -3.70
C THR A 390 15.92 -10.02 -4.26
N ASN A 391 15.97 -10.17 -5.58
CA ASN A 391 16.54 -11.33 -6.27
C ASN A 391 18.00 -11.09 -6.75
N ASN A 392 18.55 -9.89 -6.52
CA ASN A 392 19.84 -9.45 -7.05
C ASN A 392 21.08 -10.19 -6.52
N ALA A 393 20.94 -11.17 -5.62
CA ALA A 393 22.07 -11.89 -5.07
C ALA A 393 21.83 -13.37 -4.81
N MET A 394 22.83 -14.19 -5.13
CA MET A 394 22.79 -15.62 -4.90
C MET A 394 24.13 -16.15 -4.38
N ASN A 395 24.08 -17.17 -3.53
CA ASN A 395 25.25 -17.82 -2.92
C ASN A 395 25.49 -19.20 -3.53
N PHE A 396 26.75 -19.50 -3.83
CA PHE A 396 27.19 -20.76 -4.42
C PHE A 396 28.30 -21.41 -3.60
N PRO A 397 28.20 -22.71 -3.27
CA PRO A 397 29.33 -23.44 -2.73
C PRO A 397 30.38 -23.66 -3.83
N VAL A 398 31.61 -23.24 -3.56
CA VAL A 398 32.75 -23.37 -4.47
C VAL A 398 33.87 -24.12 -3.75
N PRO A 399 34.11 -25.40 -4.08
CA PRO A 399 35.29 -26.11 -3.62
C PRO A 399 36.51 -25.61 -4.40
N VAL A 400 37.58 -25.28 -3.69
CA VAL A 400 38.90 -25.01 -4.26
C VAL A 400 39.74 -26.27 -4.04
N PRO A 401 40.24 -26.91 -5.12
CA PRO A 401 40.90 -28.21 -5.07
C PRO A 401 42.27 -28.20 -4.39
#